data_AF-A0A8T3XYN0-F1
#
_entry.id   AF-A0A8T3XYN0-F1
#
_cell.length_a   1.000
_cell.length_b   1.000
_cell.length_c   1.000
_cell.angle_alpha   90.00
_cell.angle_beta   90.00
_cell.angle_gamma   90.00
#
_symmetry.space_group_name_H-M   'P 1'
#
loop_
_entity.id
_entity.type
_entity.pdbx_description
1 polymer ?
#
loop_
_entity_poly.entity_id
_entity_poly.type
_entity_poly.pdbx_seq_one_letter_code
_entity_poly.pdbx_strand_id
1 'polypeptide(L)'
;MNEKNVGKLLTQLDELRNKGLSFSRDFSRILEENPNEAVKEIANYLDGAKYGGSEKKVVGIDPNQDYTGPILCLFGNVYPILDRETRKEGLLQCFSFLDKLNYFQAQFNVEYINEPWLAADILINRGLYWCGYKEYCDVLEKTSEWKNLSAKIDKMKSQFWLAMAIINYKHASLEVRAKFYREFPNLVDRTEDAIAALTFNHAQDANKRKETPVDEYIDGSLSKYDPILHNNIRKKMGEQKWIRIDPNVSH
;
A
#
# COMPACT_ATOMS: atom_id res chain seq x y z
N MET A 1 41.41 3.97 4.71
CA MET A 1 40.18 4.04 5.54
C MET A 1 40.32 2.95 6.60
N ASN A 2 40.45 3.30 7.89
CA ASN A 2 40.87 2.36 8.95
C ASN A 2 39.76 1.37 9.36
N GLU A 3 40.09 0.10 9.55
CA GLU A 3 39.17 -0.98 10.01
C GLU A 3 38.41 -0.61 11.29
N LYS A 4 39.03 0.18 12.17
CA LYS A 4 38.44 0.71 13.42
C LYS A 4 37.23 1.64 13.18
N ASN A 5 37.16 2.30 12.02
CA ASN A 5 36.03 3.15 11.64
C ASN A 5 34.87 2.36 11.04
N VAL A 6 35.16 1.21 10.41
CA VAL A 6 34.13 0.32 9.85
C VAL A 6 33.37 -0.40 10.97
N GLY A 7 34.07 -0.90 11.99
CA GLY A 7 33.43 -1.53 13.15
C GLY A 7 32.48 -0.61 13.91
N LYS A 8 32.85 0.67 14.10
CA LYS A 8 31.98 1.69 14.72
C LYS A 8 30.72 1.97 13.90
N LEU A 9 30.85 2.00 12.57
CA LEU A 9 29.74 2.22 11.64
C LEU A 9 28.75 1.05 11.69
N LEU A 10 29.25 -0.19 11.75
CA LEU A 10 28.41 -1.39 11.84
C LEU A 10 27.64 -1.45 13.16
N THR A 11 28.26 -1.13 14.30
CA THR A 11 27.56 -1.05 15.59
C THR A 11 26.48 0.04 15.60
N GLN A 12 26.76 1.21 15.01
CA GLN A 12 25.76 2.27 14.87
C GLN A 12 24.60 1.84 13.98
N LEU A 13 24.86 1.14 12.88
CA LEU A 13 23.81 0.59 12.01
C LEU A 13 22.94 -0.45 12.73
N ASP A 14 23.54 -1.32 13.55
CA ASP A 14 22.79 -2.30 14.36
C ASP A 14 21.96 -1.64 15.48
N GLU A 15 22.47 -0.60 16.14
CA GLU A 15 21.72 0.18 17.12
C GLU A 15 20.54 0.93 16.48
N LEU A 16 20.75 1.52 15.30
CA LEU A 16 19.69 2.18 14.53
C LEU A 16 18.60 1.18 14.10
N ARG A 17 19.00 -0.04 13.73
CA ARG A 17 18.09 -1.14 13.39
C ARG A 17 17.26 -1.60 14.58
N ASN A 18 17.86 -1.72 15.75
CA ASN A 18 17.14 -2.09 16.96
C ASN A 18 16.16 -1.01 17.44
N LYS A 19 16.48 0.29 17.22
CA LYS A 19 15.57 1.41 17.52
C LYS A 19 14.43 1.56 16.50
N GLY A 20 14.68 1.36 15.20
CA GLY A 20 13.61 1.33 14.20
C GLY A 20 12.56 0.26 14.48
N LEU A 21 13.01 -0.92 14.94
CA LEU A 21 12.14 -2.00 15.38
C LEU A 21 11.39 -1.71 16.69
N SER A 22 11.93 -0.87 17.59
CA SER A 22 11.21 -0.50 18.82
C SER A 22 10.01 0.40 18.52
N PHE A 23 10.11 1.35 17.59
CA PHE A 23 8.97 2.18 17.18
C PHE A 23 7.81 1.36 16.62
N SER A 24 8.10 0.36 15.77
CA SER A 24 7.07 -0.53 15.24
C SER A 24 6.42 -1.39 16.33
N ARG A 25 7.18 -1.85 17.33
CA ARG A 25 6.65 -2.61 18.47
C ARG A 25 5.79 -1.75 19.38
N ASP A 26 6.24 -0.54 19.68
CA ASP A 26 5.50 0.40 20.53
C ASP A 26 4.19 0.83 19.84
N PHE A 27 4.24 1.09 18.54
CA PHE A 27 3.04 1.35 17.74
C PHE A 27 2.09 0.14 17.70
N SER A 28 2.60 -1.08 17.52
CA SER A 28 1.80 -2.31 17.59
C SER A 28 1.08 -2.45 18.94
N ARG A 29 1.77 -2.15 20.04
CA ARG A 29 1.18 -2.20 21.39
C ARG A 29 0.02 -1.20 21.55
N ILE A 30 0.19 0.04 21.08
CA ILE A 30 -0.89 1.03 21.14
C ILE A 30 -2.04 0.66 20.19
N LEU A 31 -1.75 0.09 19.02
CA LEU A 31 -2.80 -0.40 18.13
C LEU A 31 -3.65 -1.50 18.79
N GLU A 32 -3.04 -2.39 19.57
CA GLU A 32 -3.75 -3.43 20.31
C GLU A 32 -4.58 -2.87 21.47
N GLU A 33 -4.04 -1.90 22.22
CA GLU A 33 -4.68 -1.32 23.40
C GLU A 33 -5.77 -0.28 23.03
N ASN A 34 -5.49 0.59 22.05
CA ASN A 34 -6.35 1.69 21.64
C ASN A 34 -6.12 2.10 20.16
N PRO A 35 -6.79 1.41 19.20
CA PRO A 35 -6.65 1.67 17.77
C PRO A 35 -6.86 3.13 17.35
N ASN A 36 -7.80 3.83 17.99
CA ASN A 36 -8.14 5.22 17.66
C ASN A 36 -7.06 6.21 18.11
N GLU A 37 -6.38 5.93 19.23
CA GLU A 37 -5.25 6.72 19.71
C GLU A 37 -4.00 6.46 18.87
N ALA A 38 -3.74 5.20 18.51
CA ALA A 38 -2.65 4.86 17.60
C ALA A 38 -2.72 5.65 16.28
N VAL A 39 -3.91 5.82 15.71
CA VAL A 39 -4.10 6.60 14.48
C VAL A 39 -3.66 8.05 14.65
N LYS A 40 -3.92 8.67 15.79
CA LYS A 40 -3.53 10.07 16.04
C LYS A 40 -2.02 10.22 16.19
N GLU A 41 -1.37 9.19 16.71
CA GLU A 41 0.06 9.17 16.96
C GLU A 41 0.89 8.68 15.77
N ILE A 42 0.27 8.15 14.70
CA ILE A 42 0.98 7.51 13.58
C ILE A 42 2.05 8.43 12.97
N ALA A 43 1.78 9.73 12.87
CA ALA A 43 2.75 10.70 12.36
C ALA A 43 4.00 10.81 13.25
N ASN A 44 3.84 10.77 14.58
CA ASN A 44 4.95 10.79 15.53
C ASN A 44 5.80 9.53 15.39
N TYR A 45 5.16 8.38 15.18
CA TYR A 45 5.87 7.11 14.95
C TYR A 45 6.59 7.09 13.60
N LEU A 46 5.97 7.58 12.52
CA LEU A 46 6.61 7.70 11.21
C LEU A 46 7.78 8.69 11.24
N ASP A 47 7.64 9.83 11.92
CA ASP A 47 8.70 10.82 12.08
C ASP A 47 9.83 10.31 12.98
N GLY A 48 9.54 9.53 14.01
CA GLY A 48 10.56 8.87 14.85
C GLY A 48 11.30 7.77 14.11
N ALA A 49 10.57 6.97 13.32
CA ALA A 49 11.11 5.85 12.55
C ALA A 49 11.94 6.28 11.34
N LYS A 50 11.64 7.43 10.72
CA LYS A 50 12.31 7.86 9.47
C LYS A 50 13.84 7.91 9.59
N TYR A 51 14.37 8.24 10.77
CA TYR A 51 15.83 8.35 11.03
C TYR A 51 16.37 7.38 12.07
N GLY A 52 15.53 6.48 12.58
CA GLY A 52 15.92 5.31 13.38
C GLY A 52 16.97 5.54 14.47
N GLY A 53 17.09 6.73 15.08
CA GLY A 53 18.00 7.00 16.20
C GLY A 53 19.25 7.83 15.93
N SER A 54 19.38 8.53 14.80
CA SER A 54 20.40 9.59 14.67
C SER A 54 19.77 10.98 14.74
N GLU A 55 20.13 11.77 15.76
CA GLU A 55 19.74 13.19 15.89
C GLU A 55 20.37 14.11 14.82
N LYS A 56 20.94 13.54 13.76
CA LYS A 56 21.48 14.34 12.67
C LYS A 56 20.59 14.18 11.46
N LYS A 57 19.93 15.29 11.13
CA LYS A 57 19.74 15.76 9.74
C LYS A 57 21.10 15.75 9.03
N VAL A 58 21.66 14.59 8.75
CA VAL A 58 22.70 14.48 7.74
C VAL A 58 21.94 14.67 6.45
N VAL A 59 22.11 15.86 5.87
CA VAL A 59 21.60 16.21 4.55
C VAL A 59 21.96 15.05 3.61
N GLY A 60 20.96 14.29 3.16
CA GLY A 60 21.15 13.17 2.23
C GLY A 60 21.05 11.74 2.81
N ILE A 61 20.63 11.53 4.07
CA ILE A 61 20.20 10.19 4.51
C ILE A 61 18.68 10.08 4.35
N ASP A 62 18.29 9.27 3.38
CA ASP A 62 16.89 9.00 3.02
C ASP A 62 16.16 8.28 4.17
N PRO A 63 14.82 8.45 4.29
CA PRO A 63 14.03 7.69 5.26
C PRO A 63 14.27 6.20 5.10
N ASN A 64 14.53 5.50 6.21
CA ASN A 64 14.70 4.05 6.15
C ASN A 64 13.33 3.35 6.04
N GLN A 65 13.04 2.85 4.84
CA GLN A 65 11.81 2.12 4.51
C GLN A 65 11.61 0.87 5.36
N ASP A 66 12.70 0.23 5.81
CA ASP A 66 12.64 -0.94 6.69
C ASP A 66 12.02 -0.60 8.06
N TYR A 67 11.92 0.69 8.42
CA TYR A 67 11.35 1.14 9.69
C TYR A 67 9.97 1.80 9.52
N THR A 68 9.74 2.53 8.44
CA THR A 68 8.46 3.20 8.16
C THR A 68 7.44 2.27 7.51
N GLY A 69 7.89 1.34 6.65
CA GLY A 69 7.04 0.34 5.98
C GLY A 69 6.25 -0.53 6.97
N PRO A 70 6.86 -1.10 8.02
CA PRO A 70 6.14 -1.85 9.04
C PRO A 70 5.04 -1.06 9.75
N ILE A 71 5.26 0.23 10.07
CA ILE A 71 4.25 1.09 10.70
C ILE A 71 3.06 1.30 9.76
N LEU A 72 3.32 1.60 8.48
CA LEU A 72 2.27 1.76 7.46
C LEU A 72 1.50 0.45 7.24
N CYS A 73 2.17 -0.70 7.29
CA CYS A 73 1.55 -2.03 7.22
C CYS A 73 0.66 -2.32 8.45
N LEU A 74 1.16 -2.06 9.66
CA LEU A 74 0.40 -2.22 10.89
C LEU A 74 -0.85 -1.34 10.88
N PHE A 75 -0.71 -0.08 10.45
CA PHE A 75 -1.85 0.80 10.25
C PHE A 75 -2.81 0.25 9.21
N GLY A 76 -2.29 -0.23 8.08
CA GLY A 76 -3.08 -0.86 7.04
C GLY A 76 -3.95 -2.01 7.56
N ASN A 77 -3.45 -2.84 8.47
CA ASN A 77 -4.17 -3.99 9.06
C ASN A 77 -5.36 -3.55 9.91
N VAL A 78 -5.21 -2.42 10.61
CA VAL A 78 -6.25 -1.85 11.46
C VAL A 78 -7.19 -0.96 10.65
N TYR A 79 -6.72 -0.38 9.54
CA TYR A 79 -7.46 0.51 8.66
C TYR A 79 -8.91 0.08 8.36
N PRO A 80 -9.21 -1.20 8.06
CA PRO A 80 -10.54 -1.60 7.60
C PRO A 80 -11.58 -1.63 8.73
N ILE A 81 -11.14 -1.76 9.98
CA ILE A 81 -12.01 -1.88 11.15
C ILE A 81 -12.26 -0.55 11.87
N LEU A 82 -11.55 0.51 11.48
CA LEU A 82 -11.71 1.85 12.03
C LEU A 82 -12.99 2.52 11.51
N ASP A 83 -13.53 3.47 12.28
CA ASP A 83 -14.64 4.30 11.81
C ASP A 83 -14.18 5.27 10.70
N ARG A 84 -15.14 5.88 10.00
CA ARG A 84 -14.85 6.73 8.85
C ARG A 84 -13.96 7.94 9.18
N GLU A 85 -14.19 8.62 10.29
CA GLU A 85 -13.45 9.84 10.63
C GLU A 85 -12.02 9.51 11.04
N THR A 86 -11.84 8.43 11.81
CA THR A 86 -10.50 7.95 12.20
C THR A 86 -9.69 7.53 10.99
N ARG A 87 -10.29 6.82 10.03
CA ARG A 87 -9.59 6.43 8.79
C ARG A 87 -9.17 7.63 7.95
N LYS A 88 -10.00 8.67 7.89
CA LYS A 88 -9.69 9.93 7.21
C LYS A 88 -8.49 10.62 7.86
N GLU A 89 -8.47 10.73 9.18
CA GLU A 89 -7.34 11.32 9.91
C GLU A 89 -6.04 10.56 9.64
N GLY A 90 -6.05 9.23 9.80
CA GLY A 90 -4.85 8.43 9.56
C GLY A 90 -4.34 8.50 8.12
N LEU A 91 -5.25 8.61 7.13
CA LEU A 91 -4.87 8.82 5.73
C LEU A 91 -4.21 10.19 5.51
N LEU A 92 -4.72 11.26 6.12
CA LEU A 92 -4.09 12.60 6.06
C LEU A 92 -2.70 12.59 6.68
N GLN A 93 -2.50 11.87 7.79
CA GLN A 93 -1.18 11.71 8.41
C GLN A 93 -0.22 10.95 7.48
N CYS A 94 -0.69 9.89 6.81
CA CYS A 94 0.09 9.16 5.82
C CYS A 94 0.48 10.07 4.63
N PHE A 95 -0.42 10.89 4.11
CA PHE A 95 -0.09 11.85 3.04
C PHE A 95 0.88 12.92 3.52
N SER A 96 0.67 13.50 4.70
CA SER A 96 1.60 14.47 5.29
C SER A 96 3.02 13.90 5.40
N PHE A 97 3.15 12.61 5.72
CA PHE A 97 4.44 11.92 5.70
C PHE A 97 4.98 11.74 4.28
N LEU A 98 4.20 11.14 3.36
CA LEU A 98 4.64 10.83 1.99
C LEU A 98 4.92 12.07 1.14
N ASP A 99 4.14 13.13 1.28
CA ASP A 99 4.28 14.41 0.55
C ASP A 99 5.56 15.16 0.98
N LYS A 100 6.08 14.90 2.20
CA LYS A 100 7.38 15.42 2.66
C LYS A 100 8.57 14.63 2.11
N LEU A 101 8.34 13.45 1.55
CA LEU A 101 9.37 12.68 0.86
C LEU A 101 9.47 13.15 -0.58
N ASN A 102 10.66 13.04 -1.18
CA ASN A 102 10.71 13.22 -2.64
C ASN A 102 9.92 12.10 -3.33
N TYR A 103 9.49 12.37 -4.56
CA TYR A 103 8.62 11.46 -5.31
C TYR A 103 9.16 10.02 -5.37
N PHE A 104 10.44 9.86 -5.69
CA PHE A 104 11.07 8.55 -5.82
C PHE A 104 11.04 7.79 -4.49
N GLN A 105 11.28 8.46 -3.37
CA GLN A 105 11.24 7.86 -2.03
C GLN A 105 9.84 7.51 -1.57
N ALA A 106 8.85 8.33 -1.90
CA ALA A 106 7.46 8.04 -1.58
C ALA A 106 7.00 6.75 -2.29
N GLN A 107 7.40 6.53 -3.56
CA GLN A 107 7.11 5.28 -4.28
C GLN A 107 7.54 4.05 -3.49
N PHE A 108 8.79 4.05 -3.01
CA PHE A 108 9.28 2.90 -2.27
C PHE A 108 8.55 2.72 -0.94
N ASN A 109 8.19 3.79 -0.22
CA ASN A 109 7.47 3.63 1.06
C ASN A 109 6.07 3.04 0.86
N VAL A 110 5.36 3.45 -0.19
CA VAL A 110 4.03 2.89 -0.51
C VAL A 110 4.14 1.42 -0.96
N GLU A 111 5.27 1.00 -1.53
CA GLU A 111 5.49 -0.39 -1.99
C GLU A 111 5.43 -1.42 -0.85
N TYR A 112 5.78 -1.00 0.36
CA TYR A 112 5.75 -1.86 1.56
C TYR A 112 4.37 -1.94 2.20
N ILE A 113 3.36 -1.24 1.70
CA ILE A 113 2.00 -1.32 2.25
C ILE A 113 1.33 -2.57 1.68
N ASN A 114 1.01 -3.52 2.56
CA ASN A 114 0.39 -4.80 2.18
C ASN A 114 -1.14 -4.74 2.13
N GLU A 115 -1.72 -3.65 2.60
CA GLU A 115 -3.12 -3.57 2.94
C GLU A 115 -3.91 -2.88 1.83
N PRO A 116 -4.75 -3.63 1.06
CA PRO A 116 -5.36 -3.18 -0.18
C PRO A 116 -6.11 -1.86 -0.09
N TRP A 117 -6.88 -1.66 0.99
CA TRP A 117 -7.69 -0.46 1.18
C TRP A 117 -6.84 0.78 1.41
N LEU A 118 -5.86 0.71 2.32
CA LEU A 118 -4.95 1.84 2.58
C LEU A 118 -4.14 2.19 1.33
N ALA A 119 -3.63 1.17 0.63
CA ALA A 119 -2.91 1.37 -0.62
C ALA A 119 -3.78 1.98 -1.72
N ALA A 120 -5.03 1.52 -1.87
CA ALA A 120 -5.99 2.09 -2.81
C ALA A 120 -6.34 3.53 -2.47
N ASP A 121 -6.57 3.86 -1.20
CA ASP A 121 -6.84 5.23 -0.75
C ASP A 121 -5.66 6.17 -1.04
N ILE A 122 -4.43 5.67 -0.88
CA ILE A 122 -3.23 6.41 -1.27
C ILE A 122 -3.22 6.70 -2.77
N LEU A 123 -3.47 5.67 -3.60
CA LEU A 123 -3.55 5.81 -5.05
C LEU A 123 -4.69 6.74 -5.51
N ILE A 124 -5.88 6.65 -4.91
CA ILE A 124 -7.05 7.46 -5.27
C ILE A 124 -6.76 8.95 -5.06
N ASN A 125 -6.17 9.28 -3.91
CA ASN A 125 -5.96 10.68 -3.51
C ASN A 125 -4.62 11.25 -4.02
N ARG A 126 -3.66 10.38 -4.33
CA ARG A 126 -2.30 10.71 -4.78
C ARG A 126 -1.85 9.69 -5.82
N GLY A 127 -2.51 9.66 -6.98
CA GLY A 127 -2.25 8.70 -8.06
C GLY A 127 -0.83 8.75 -8.66
N LEU A 128 -0.05 9.74 -8.28
CA LEU A 128 1.38 9.77 -8.53
C LEU A 128 2.11 8.64 -7.77
N TYR A 129 1.62 8.14 -6.64
CA TYR A 129 2.22 7.05 -5.84
C TYR A 129 1.86 5.64 -6.32
N TRP A 130 2.25 5.25 -7.55
CA TRP A 130 2.00 3.92 -8.11
C TRP A 130 3.14 2.93 -7.83
N CYS A 131 3.21 2.44 -6.60
CA CYS A 131 4.33 1.61 -6.16
C CYS A 131 4.28 0.16 -6.68
N GLY A 132 5.45 -0.37 -7.05
CA GLY A 132 5.74 -1.80 -7.19
C GLY A 132 4.99 -2.59 -8.28
N TYR A 133 3.88 -2.08 -8.82
CA TYR A 133 3.00 -2.83 -9.74
C TYR A 133 3.76 -3.39 -10.94
N LYS A 134 4.69 -2.59 -11.49
CA LYS A 134 5.52 -3.00 -12.62
C LYS A 134 6.43 -4.19 -12.28
N GLU A 135 7.03 -4.21 -11.09
CA GLU A 135 7.91 -5.31 -10.68
C GLU A 135 7.13 -6.64 -10.61
N TYR A 136 5.91 -6.62 -10.09
CA TYR A 136 5.04 -7.80 -10.05
C TYR A 136 4.60 -8.23 -11.45
N CYS A 137 4.29 -7.28 -12.35
CA CYS A 137 4.00 -7.59 -13.75
C CYS A 137 5.21 -8.28 -14.41
N ASP A 138 6.42 -7.73 -14.25
CA ASP A 138 7.66 -8.29 -14.80
C ASP A 138 7.96 -9.71 -14.25
N VAL A 139 7.62 -9.98 -13.00
CA VAL A 139 7.76 -11.31 -12.38
C VAL A 139 6.79 -12.31 -13.00
N LEU A 140 5.53 -11.92 -13.21
CA LEU A 140 4.50 -12.78 -13.78
C LEU A 140 4.75 -13.08 -15.26
N GLU A 141 5.25 -12.11 -16.03
CA GLU A 141 5.65 -12.32 -17.43
C GLU A 141 6.76 -13.39 -17.56
N LYS A 142 7.64 -13.48 -16.57
CA LYS A 142 8.71 -14.48 -16.50
C LYS A 142 8.29 -15.80 -15.85
N THR A 143 7.09 -15.86 -15.25
CA THR A 143 6.64 -16.99 -14.42
C THR A 143 5.20 -17.38 -14.80
N SER A 144 5.06 -18.18 -15.86
CA SER A 144 3.75 -18.60 -16.40
C SER A 144 3.09 -19.76 -15.64
N GLU A 145 3.87 -20.52 -14.85
CA GLU A 145 3.42 -21.72 -14.12
C GLU A 145 3.23 -21.45 -12.63
N TRP A 146 2.13 -21.97 -12.07
CA TRP A 146 1.82 -21.83 -10.63
C TRP A 146 2.95 -22.34 -9.72
N LYS A 147 3.53 -23.49 -10.04
CA LYS A 147 4.58 -24.11 -9.21
C LYS A 147 5.79 -23.19 -9.00
N ASN A 148 6.13 -22.40 -10.02
CA ASN A 148 7.26 -21.47 -9.97
C ASN A 148 6.89 -20.17 -9.26
N LEU A 149 5.62 -19.78 -9.31
CA LEU A 149 5.10 -18.61 -8.59
C LEU A 149 4.91 -18.92 -7.10
N SER A 150 4.27 -20.02 -6.75
CA SER A 150 3.92 -20.39 -5.36
C SER A 150 5.15 -20.46 -4.46
N ALA A 151 6.27 -20.99 -4.97
CA ALA A 151 7.55 -21.01 -4.24
C ALA A 151 8.16 -19.61 -3.96
N LYS A 152 7.63 -18.56 -4.61
CA LYS A 152 8.07 -17.17 -4.48
C LYS A 152 7.09 -16.27 -3.73
N ILE A 153 5.79 -16.62 -3.66
CA ILE A 153 4.73 -15.75 -3.08
C ILE A 153 5.11 -15.30 -1.65
N ASP A 154 5.54 -16.23 -0.81
CA ASP A 154 5.91 -15.94 0.59
C ASP A 154 7.16 -15.07 0.73
N LYS A 155 7.96 -14.95 -0.34
CA LYS A 155 9.17 -14.12 -0.40
C LYS A 155 8.90 -12.75 -1.03
N MET A 156 7.69 -12.51 -1.53
CA MET A 156 7.32 -11.23 -2.12
C MET A 156 7.04 -10.21 -1.04
N LYS A 157 7.46 -8.97 -1.29
CA LYS A 157 7.31 -7.87 -0.33
C LYS A 157 5.84 -7.55 -0.02
N SER A 158 4.98 -7.61 -1.03
CA SER A 158 3.55 -7.32 -0.90
C SER A 158 2.69 -8.27 -1.72
N GLN A 159 1.85 -9.01 -1.01
CA GLN A 159 0.90 -9.93 -1.61
C GLN A 159 -0.26 -9.18 -2.29
N PHE A 160 -0.60 -7.97 -1.82
CA PHE A 160 -1.62 -7.13 -2.47
C PHE A 160 -1.22 -6.71 -3.88
N TRP A 161 0.00 -6.19 -4.05
CA TRP A 161 0.47 -5.76 -5.38
C TRP A 161 0.63 -6.95 -6.34
N LEU A 162 1.00 -8.12 -5.81
CA LEU A 162 0.93 -9.37 -6.56
C LEU A 162 -0.50 -9.69 -6.99
N ALA A 163 -1.48 -9.62 -6.08
CA ALA A 163 -2.89 -9.89 -6.39
C ALA A 163 -3.43 -8.94 -7.46
N MET A 164 -3.12 -7.64 -7.37
CA MET A 164 -3.45 -6.63 -8.38
C MET A 164 -2.88 -6.99 -9.76
N ALA A 165 -1.64 -7.52 -9.80
CA ALA A 165 -1.01 -7.94 -11.05
C ALA A 165 -1.62 -9.24 -11.60
N ILE A 166 -1.91 -10.23 -10.74
CA ILE A 166 -2.52 -11.50 -11.12
C ILE A 166 -3.94 -11.31 -11.66
N ILE A 167 -4.75 -10.45 -11.04
CA ILE A 167 -6.13 -10.20 -11.45
C ILE A 167 -6.20 -9.53 -12.83
N ASN A 168 -5.16 -8.82 -13.25
CA ASN A 168 -5.05 -8.33 -14.62
C ASN A 168 -4.72 -9.48 -15.57
N TYR A 169 -5.68 -9.85 -16.43
CA TYR A 169 -5.57 -11.06 -17.24
C TYR A 169 -4.44 -11.03 -18.26
N LYS A 170 -3.87 -9.84 -18.55
CA LYS A 170 -2.72 -9.69 -19.45
C LYS A 170 -1.41 -10.15 -18.82
N HIS A 171 -1.29 -10.13 -17.50
CA HIS A 171 -0.03 -10.41 -16.81
C HIS A 171 0.06 -11.84 -16.26
N ALA A 172 -1.06 -12.53 -16.03
CA ALA A 172 -1.06 -13.89 -15.50
C ALA A 172 -1.75 -14.89 -16.43
N SER A 173 -1.35 -16.17 -16.39
CA SER A 173 -2.06 -17.25 -17.09
C SER A 173 -3.37 -17.60 -16.39
N LEU A 174 -4.32 -18.24 -17.11
CA LEU A 174 -5.58 -18.71 -16.52
C LEU A 174 -5.34 -19.69 -15.36
N GLU A 175 -4.33 -20.57 -15.48
CA GLU A 175 -3.97 -21.51 -14.43
C GLU A 175 -3.52 -20.78 -13.15
N VAL A 176 -2.64 -19.79 -13.29
CA VAL A 176 -2.13 -18.98 -12.16
C VAL A 176 -3.29 -18.27 -11.46
N ARG A 177 -4.18 -17.61 -12.22
CA ARG A 177 -5.35 -16.93 -11.64
C ARG A 177 -6.26 -17.89 -10.89
N ALA A 178 -6.64 -19.01 -11.52
CA ALA A 178 -7.55 -19.97 -10.93
C ALA A 178 -7.02 -20.60 -9.63
N LYS A 179 -5.71 -20.87 -9.55
CA LYS A 179 -5.08 -21.37 -8.33
C LYS A 179 -4.93 -20.29 -7.27
N PHE A 180 -4.52 -19.08 -7.66
CA PHE A 180 -4.41 -17.95 -6.74
C PHE A 180 -5.75 -17.63 -6.06
N TYR A 181 -6.85 -17.60 -6.82
CA TYR A 181 -8.18 -17.34 -6.26
C TYR A 181 -8.64 -18.39 -5.25
N ARG A 182 -8.19 -19.63 -5.43
CA ARG A 182 -8.50 -20.73 -4.52
C ARG A 182 -7.65 -20.68 -3.25
N GLU A 183 -6.36 -20.36 -3.38
CA GLU A 183 -5.42 -20.39 -2.26
C GLU A 183 -5.46 -19.11 -1.40
N PHE A 184 -5.81 -17.96 -2.00
CA PHE A 184 -5.82 -16.65 -1.31
C PHE A 184 -7.15 -15.90 -1.40
N PRO A 185 -8.30 -16.51 -1.04
CA PRO A 185 -9.62 -15.92 -1.27
C PRO A 185 -9.83 -14.59 -0.54
N ASN A 186 -9.33 -14.45 0.69
CA ASN A 186 -9.44 -13.20 1.47
C ASN A 186 -8.63 -12.06 0.84
N LEU A 187 -7.45 -12.35 0.31
CA LEU A 187 -6.62 -11.35 -0.35
C LEU A 187 -7.28 -10.89 -1.66
N VAL A 188 -7.91 -11.81 -2.39
CA VAL A 188 -8.67 -11.50 -3.61
C VAL A 188 -9.86 -10.61 -3.29
N ASP A 189 -10.70 -10.96 -2.32
CA ASP A 189 -11.88 -10.18 -1.94
C ASP A 189 -11.52 -8.72 -1.57
N ARG A 190 -10.41 -8.55 -0.84
CA ARG A 190 -9.90 -7.21 -0.47
C ARG A 190 -9.30 -6.47 -1.66
N THR A 191 -8.68 -7.19 -2.59
CA THR A 191 -8.17 -6.59 -3.83
C THR A 191 -9.32 -6.16 -4.74
N GLU A 192 -10.44 -6.89 -4.76
CA GLU A 192 -11.65 -6.47 -5.46
C GLU A 192 -12.22 -5.18 -4.86
N ASP A 193 -12.20 -5.01 -3.53
CA ASP A 193 -12.60 -3.74 -2.90
C ASP A 193 -11.69 -2.58 -3.32
N ALA A 194 -10.38 -2.79 -3.37
CA ALA A 194 -9.42 -1.81 -3.85
C ALA A 194 -9.68 -1.41 -5.32
N ILE A 195 -9.91 -2.40 -6.20
CA ILE A 195 -10.26 -2.16 -7.61
C ILE A 195 -11.58 -1.40 -7.72
N ALA A 196 -12.57 -1.78 -6.92
CA ALA A 196 -13.87 -1.12 -6.88
C ALA A 196 -13.72 0.34 -6.46
N ALA A 197 -12.93 0.60 -5.43
CA ALA A 197 -12.62 1.94 -4.94
C ALA A 197 -11.91 2.80 -6.01
N LEU A 198 -10.83 2.29 -6.60
CA LEU A 198 -10.06 2.98 -7.63
C LEU A 198 -10.92 3.33 -8.84
N THR A 199 -11.61 2.32 -9.37
CA THR A 199 -12.41 2.46 -10.60
C THR A 199 -13.57 3.42 -10.40
N PHE A 200 -14.30 3.31 -9.28
CA PHE A 200 -15.44 4.19 -8.99
C PHE A 200 -15.00 5.65 -8.78
N ASN A 201 -13.87 5.89 -8.10
CA ASN A 201 -13.31 7.23 -7.93
C ASN A 201 -12.91 7.88 -9.24
N HIS A 202 -12.09 7.20 -10.04
CA HIS A 202 -11.68 7.76 -11.32
C HIS A 202 -12.84 7.95 -12.29
N ALA A 203 -13.83 7.05 -12.29
CA ALA A 203 -15.04 7.20 -13.09
C ALA A 203 -15.82 8.48 -12.71
N GLN A 204 -15.96 8.75 -11.41
CA GLN A 204 -16.61 9.98 -10.97
C GLN A 204 -15.82 11.23 -11.33
N ASP A 205 -14.50 11.21 -11.21
CA ASP A 205 -13.68 12.38 -11.55
C ASP A 205 -13.60 12.62 -13.06
N ALA A 206 -13.54 11.59 -13.89
CA ALA A 206 -13.66 11.69 -15.34
C ALA A 206 -15.03 12.27 -15.75
N ASN A 207 -16.11 11.82 -15.10
CA ASN A 207 -17.45 12.34 -15.33
C ASN A 207 -17.60 13.82 -14.89
N LYS A 208 -17.00 14.22 -13.75
CA LYS A 208 -16.95 15.64 -13.32
C LYS A 208 -16.24 16.52 -14.34
N ARG A 209 -15.18 16.01 -14.97
CA ARG A 209 -14.45 16.69 -16.05
C ARG A 209 -15.17 16.65 -17.40
N LYS A 210 -16.34 16.00 -17.49
CA LYS A 210 -17.12 15.76 -18.71
C LYS A 210 -16.35 14.99 -19.78
N GLU A 211 -15.38 14.17 -19.38
CA GLU A 211 -14.54 13.40 -20.29
C GLU A 211 -15.19 12.07 -20.70
N THR A 212 -15.87 11.40 -19.76
CA THR A 212 -16.44 10.06 -20.00
C THR A 212 -17.59 9.80 -19.02
N PRO A 213 -18.73 9.24 -19.46
CA PRO A 213 -19.78 8.75 -18.57
C PRO A 213 -19.27 7.72 -17.55
N VAL A 214 -19.85 7.71 -16.35
CA VAL A 214 -19.40 6.83 -15.25
C VAL A 214 -19.39 5.35 -15.66
N ASP A 215 -20.47 4.85 -16.25
CA ASP A 215 -20.58 3.43 -16.61
C ASP A 215 -19.60 3.03 -17.73
N GLU A 216 -19.40 3.90 -18.72
CA GLU A 216 -18.42 3.67 -19.79
C GLU A 216 -16.99 3.60 -19.24
N TYR A 217 -16.65 4.49 -18.29
CA TYR A 217 -15.36 4.45 -17.63
C TYR A 217 -15.19 3.18 -16.80
N ILE A 218 -16.23 2.77 -16.05
CA ILE A 218 -16.20 1.54 -15.26
C ILE A 218 -15.97 0.34 -16.18
N ASP A 219 -16.70 0.23 -17.29
CA ASP A 219 -16.57 -0.87 -18.24
C ASP A 219 -15.16 -0.93 -18.84
N GLY A 220 -14.63 0.20 -19.30
CA GLY A 220 -13.26 0.30 -19.81
C GLY A 220 -12.19 0.03 -18.75
N SER A 221 -12.44 0.39 -17.49
CA SER A 221 -11.52 0.10 -16.40
C SER A 221 -11.58 -1.37 -15.98
N LEU A 222 -12.74 -2.00 -15.98
CA LEU A 222 -12.86 -3.42 -15.61
C LEU A 222 -12.36 -4.35 -16.72
N SER A 223 -12.36 -3.91 -17.97
CA SER A 223 -11.90 -4.71 -19.13
C SER A 223 -10.42 -5.10 -19.13
N LYS A 224 -9.63 -4.67 -18.13
CA LYS A 224 -8.24 -5.09 -17.88
C LYS A 224 -8.14 -6.19 -16.81
N TYR A 225 -9.19 -6.43 -16.04
CA TYR A 225 -9.24 -7.44 -14.98
C TYR A 225 -10.01 -8.70 -15.42
N ASP A 226 -9.79 -9.83 -14.76
CA ASP A 226 -10.47 -11.09 -15.04
C ASP A 226 -12.02 -10.93 -14.97
N PRO A 227 -12.76 -11.25 -16.05
CA PRO A 227 -14.22 -11.12 -16.10
C PRO A 227 -14.98 -11.83 -14.98
N ILE A 228 -14.44 -12.90 -14.40
CA ILE A 228 -15.11 -13.65 -13.33
C ILE A 228 -15.34 -12.78 -12.08
N LEU A 229 -14.52 -11.73 -11.88
CA LEU A 229 -14.59 -10.85 -10.71
C LEU A 229 -15.50 -9.63 -10.93
N HIS A 230 -15.88 -9.32 -12.18
CA HIS A 230 -16.54 -8.06 -12.54
C HIS A 230 -17.85 -7.83 -11.78
N ASN A 231 -18.67 -8.87 -11.64
CA ASN A 231 -19.95 -8.77 -10.93
C ASN A 231 -19.75 -8.45 -9.45
N ASN A 232 -18.77 -9.07 -8.79
CA ASN A 232 -18.50 -8.82 -7.38
C ASN A 232 -17.92 -7.41 -7.16
N ILE A 233 -17.01 -6.99 -8.04
CA ILE A 233 -16.45 -5.64 -8.03
C ILE A 233 -17.55 -4.58 -8.19
N ARG A 234 -18.50 -4.77 -9.12
CA ARG A 234 -19.66 -3.86 -9.27
C ARG A 234 -20.58 -3.85 -8.06
N LYS A 235 -20.84 -5.03 -7.48
CA LYS A 235 -21.63 -5.13 -6.25
C LYS A 235 -20.98 -4.31 -5.14
N LYS A 236 -19.67 -4.51 -4.93
CA LYS A 236 -18.84 -3.70 -4.04
C LYS A 236 -19.08 -2.21 -4.37
N MET A 237 -19.01 -1.78 -5.64
CA MET A 237 -19.20 -0.35 -6.04
C MET A 237 -20.52 0.25 -5.58
N GLY A 238 -21.59 -0.54 -5.57
CA GLY A 238 -22.88 -0.13 -5.02
C GLY A 238 -22.87 0.04 -3.50
N GLU A 239 -22.08 -0.75 -2.78
CA GLU A 239 -22.01 -0.74 -1.31
C GLU A 239 -21.13 0.38 -0.74
N GLN A 240 -20.08 0.82 -1.47
CA GLN A 240 -19.20 1.95 -1.10
C GLN A 240 -18.65 1.91 0.34
N LYS A 241 -18.33 0.72 0.85
CA LYS A 241 -17.81 0.55 2.23
C LYS A 241 -16.32 0.93 2.40
N TRP A 242 -15.61 1.11 1.29
CA TRP A 242 -14.24 1.63 1.23
C TRP A 242 -14.23 3.15 1.33
N ILE A 243 -13.09 3.72 1.66
CA ILE A 243 -13.01 5.14 1.96
C ILE A 243 -12.82 5.95 0.69
N ARG A 244 -13.23 7.20 0.83
CA ARG A 244 -13.06 8.27 -0.13
C ARG A 244 -12.68 9.55 0.59
N ILE A 245 -11.68 10.21 0.06
CA ILE A 245 -11.52 11.66 0.12
C ILE A 245 -11.24 12.06 -1.36
N ASP A 246 -11.96 13.00 -1.98
CA ASP A 246 -11.78 14.45 -1.80
C ASP A 246 -12.95 15.27 -2.40
N PRO A 247 -13.34 16.42 -1.79
CA PRO A 247 -14.10 17.43 -2.50
C PRO A 247 -13.31 18.66 -3.02
N ASN A 248 -12.13 19.01 -2.50
CA ASN A 248 -11.28 20.15 -2.95
C ASN A 248 -9.95 20.20 -2.15
N VAL A 249 -9.00 19.28 -2.34
CA VAL A 249 -7.71 19.32 -1.61
C VAL A 249 -7.01 20.66 -1.88
N SER A 250 -7.01 21.51 -0.84
CA SER A 250 -6.18 22.71 -0.70
C SER A 250 -5.24 22.47 0.47
N HIS A 251 -3.93 22.52 0.23
CA HIS A 251 -2.95 23.38 0.89
C HIS A 251 -1.61 23.24 0.18
#